data_AF-A0A4L8M6I6-F1
#
_entry.id   AF-A0A4L8M6I6-F1
#
_cell.length_a   1.000
_cell.length_b   1.000
_cell.length_c   1.000
_cell.angle_alpha   90.00
_cell.angle_beta   90.00
_cell.angle_gamma   90.00
#
_symmetry.space_group_name_H-M   'P 1'
#
loop_
_entity.id
_entity.type
_entity.pdbx_description
1 polymer ?
#
loop_
_entity_poly.entity_id
_entity_poly.type
_entity_poly.pdbx_seq_one_letter_code
_entity_poly.pdbx_strand_id
1 'polypeptide(L)' 'MNRREAVEFVNMCMIKNGDKVLVQDRVSPDWSGITFPGGHVERG' A
#
# COMPACT_ATOMS: atom_id res chain seq x y z
N MET A 1 19.39 21.70 13.50
CA MET A 1 18.18 21.48 12.68
C MET A 1 18.48 20.31 11.75
N ASN A 2 17.93 19.13 12.02
CA ASN A 2 18.11 17.98 11.16
C ASN A 2 17.27 18.24 9.90
N ARG A 3 17.90 18.33 8.72
CA ARG A 3 17.23 18.75 7.46
C ARG A 3 16.37 17.62 6.85
N ARG A 4 16.21 16.50 7.56
CA ARG A 4 15.57 15.28 7.04
C ARG A 4 14.44 14.86 7.96
N GLU A 5 13.31 14.57 7.34
CA GLU A 5 12.16 13.94 7.98
C GLU A 5 12.23 12.42 7.78
N ALA A 6 11.77 11.68 8.79
CA ALA A 6 11.55 10.25 8.65
C ALA A 6 10.32 10.02 7.75
N VAL A 7 10.45 9.15 6.76
CA VAL A 7 9.37 8.81 5.82
C VAL A 7 9.30 7.32 5.60
N GLU A 8 8.09 6.80 5.40
CA GLU A 8 7.82 5.41 5.03
C GLU A 8 7.60 5.32 3.53
N PHE A 9 8.31 4.40 2.85
CA PHE A 9 8.12 4.13 1.43
C PHE A 9 7.24 2.91 1.25
N VAL A 10 6.05 3.12 0.70
CA VAL A 10 5.07 2.06 0.43
C VAL A 10 4.57 2.16 -1.01
N ASN A 11 4.16 1.02 -1.56
CA ASN A 11 3.49 0.95 -2.86
C ASN A 11 2.07 0.40 -2.72
N MET A 12 1.25 0.72 -3.72
CA MET A 12 -0.02 0.08 -4.00
C MET A 12 -0.09 -0.17 -5.51
N CYS A 13 -0.66 -1.29 -5.92
CA CYS A 13 -0.75 -1.70 -7.30
C CYS A 13 -2.18 -2.12 -7.65
N MET A 14 -2.77 -1.43 -8.63
CA MET A 14 -4.03 -1.86 -9.22
C MET A 14 -3.74 -2.96 -10.26
N ILE A 15 -4.26 -4.16 -10.01
CA ILE A 15 -4.16 -5.28 -10.94
C ILE A 15 -5.52 -5.49 -11.59
N LYS A 16 -5.61 -5.31 -12.91
CA LYS A 16 -6.86 -5.36 -13.69
C LYS A 16 -6.89 -6.59 -14.62
N ASN A 17 -8.04 -7.25 -14.68
CA ASN A 17 -8.36 -8.30 -15.64
C ASN A 17 -9.72 -8.01 -16.28
N GLY A 18 -9.74 -7.49 -17.52
CA GLY A 18 -10.95 -6.98 -18.14
C GLY A 18 -11.56 -5.86 -17.29
N ASP A 19 -12.81 -6.01 -16.88
CA ASP A 19 -13.52 -5.06 -16.01
C ASP A 19 -13.41 -5.40 -14.50
N LYS A 20 -12.62 -6.42 -14.15
CA LYS A 20 -12.39 -6.81 -12.76
C LYS A 20 -11.07 -6.24 -12.25
N VAL A 21 -11.04 -5.88 -10.96
CA VAL A 21 -9.85 -5.40 -10.26
C VAL A 21 -9.61 -6.25 -9.02
N LEU A 22 -8.34 -6.66 -8.81
CA LEU A 22 -7.94 -7.37 -7.60
C LEU A 22 -7.83 -6.40 -6.43
N VAL A 23 -8.48 -6.75 -5.33
CA VAL A 23 -8.47 -5.99 -4.07
C VAL A 23 -8.17 -6.92 -2.90
N GLN A 24 -7.76 -6.34 -1.78
CA GLN A 24 -7.56 -7.01 -0.49
C GLN A 24 -8.54 -6.45 0.54
N ASP A 25 -9.05 -7.31 1.42
CA ASP A 25 -9.76 -6.89 2.62
C ASP A 25 -8.76 -6.71 3.77
N ARG A 26 -8.43 -5.45 4.08
CA ARG A 26 -7.46 -5.11 5.13
C ARG A 26 -8.13 -5.18 6.50
N VAL A 27 -7.67 -6.10 7.34
CA VAL A 27 -8.24 -6.34 8.69
C VAL A 27 -7.58 -5.54 9.81
N SER A 28 -6.56 -4.74 9.52
CA SER A 28 -5.87 -3.96 10.55
C SER A 28 -6.79 -2.87 11.11
N PRO A 29 -6.89 -2.74 12.44
CA PRO A 29 -7.87 -1.86 13.10
C PRO A 29 -7.62 -0.37 12.83
N ASP A 30 -6.37 0.02 12.56
CA ASP A 30 -6.01 1.42 12.31
C ASP A 30 -6.47 1.91 10.94
N TRP A 31 -6.66 1.00 9.97
CA TRP A 31 -7.17 1.33 8.64
C TRP A 31 -7.79 0.11 7.95
N SER A 32 -9.04 -0.21 8.31
CA SER A 32 -9.72 -1.37 7.76
C SER A 32 -10.41 -1.08 6.43
N GLY A 33 -10.66 -2.14 5.65
CA GLY A 33 -11.51 -2.10 4.46
C GLY A 33 -10.81 -2.53 3.16
N ILE A 34 -11.52 -2.31 2.06
CA ILE A 34 -11.10 -2.72 0.72
C ILE A 34 -9.99 -1.81 0.20
N THR A 35 -8.86 -2.40 -0.19
CA THR A 35 -7.69 -1.68 -0.69
C THR A 35 -6.99 -2.42 -1.85
N PHE A 36 -6.10 -1.73 -2.55
CA PHE A 36 -5.25 -2.38 -3.55
C PHE A 36 -4.12 -3.18 -2.89
N PRO A 37 -3.67 -4.29 -3.52
CA PRO A 37 -2.45 -4.98 -3.12
C PRO A 37 -1.25 -4.03 -3.07
N GLY A 38 -0.37 -4.21 -2.09
CA GLY A 38 0.80 -3.36 -1.91
C GLY A 38 1.68 -3.78 -0.75
N GLY A 39 2.73 -3.00 -0.46
CA GLY A 39 3.66 -3.30 0.63
C GLY A 39 4.74 -2.24 0.83
N HIS A 40 5.62 -2.48 1.81
CA HIS A 40 6.79 -1.65 2.07
C HIS A 40 7.86 -1.85 1.00
N VAL A 41 8.57 -0.77 0.66
CA VAL A 41 9.72 -0.81 -0.24
C VAL A 41 10.97 -1.13 0.58
N GLU A 42 11.65 -2.22 0.23
CA GLU A 42 12.92 -2.61 0.83
C GLU A 42 14.10 -1.83 0.24
N ARG A 43 15.24 -1.84 0.93
CA ARG A 43 16.48 -1.31 0.37
C ARG A 43 16.95 -2.22 -0.76
N GLY A 44 17.28 -1.63 -1.90
CA GLY A 44 17.88 -2.32 -3.05
C GLY A 44 19.35 -2.66 -2.86
#